data_AF-A0A8G2FFH1-F1
#
_entry.id   AF-A0A8G2FFH1-F1
#
_cell.length_a   1.000
_cell.length_b   1.000
_cell.length_c   1.000
_cell.angle_alpha   90.00
_cell.angle_beta   90.00
_cell.angle_gamma   90.00
#
_symmetry.space_group_name_H-M   'P 1'
#
loop_
_entity.id
_entity.type
_entity.pdbx_description
1 polymer ?
#
loop_
_entity_poly.entity_id
_entity_poly.type
_entity_poly.pdbx_seq_one_letter_code
_entity_poly.pdbx_strand_id
1 'polypeptide(L)'
;MLSLMSVKKQVSTDSVGQRIRALRLANNLTQDEFAAQLGVSRSAIAQWETDRAGQVRENLERISKVLGTSLAYLVSGETGSLQGDELALMRLYRACAPEDRQILLRTAKRLARS
;
A
#
# COMPACT_ATOMS: atom_id res chain seq x y z
N MET A 1 -6.35 -37.30 5.66
CA MET A 1 -5.17 -36.78 4.94
C MET A 1 -5.65 -35.63 4.06
N LEU A 2 -5.23 -34.39 4.38
CA LEU A 2 -5.28 -33.11 3.61
C LEU A 2 -5.23 -31.97 4.66
N SER A 3 -4.06 -31.60 5.16
CA SER A 3 -3.09 -30.67 4.56
C SER A 3 -3.48 -29.18 4.71
N LEU A 4 -2.94 -28.57 5.78
CA LEU A 4 -2.32 -27.25 5.83
C LEU A 4 -2.94 -26.14 4.95
N MET A 5 -3.95 -25.45 5.49
CA MET A 5 -4.11 -24.03 5.17
C MET A 5 -3.24 -23.23 6.12
N SER A 6 -2.05 -22.87 5.63
CA SER A 6 -1.10 -21.96 6.25
C SER A 6 -1.83 -20.72 6.78
N VAL A 7 -1.78 -20.51 8.10
CA VAL A 7 -2.22 -19.28 8.76
C VAL A 7 -1.50 -18.12 8.07
N LYS A 8 -2.20 -17.35 7.24
CA LYS A 8 -1.65 -16.11 6.67
C LYS A 8 -1.36 -15.20 7.86
N LYS A 9 -0.07 -15.02 8.18
CA LYS A 9 0.39 -14.11 9.23
C LYS A 9 -0.20 -12.73 8.95
N GLN A 10 -1.14 -12.32 9.78
CA GLN A 10 -1.79 -11.01 9.71
C GLN A 10 -0.68 -9.97 9.91
N VAL A 11 -0.40 -9.17 8.90
CA VAL A 11 0.60 -8.10 9.00
C VAL A 11 -0.06 -6.98 9.80
N SER A 12 0.36 -6.80 11.06
CA SER A 12 -0.04 -5.65 11.88
C SER A 12 0.42 -4.36 11.18
N THR A 13 -0.26 -3.23 11.43
CA THR A 13 0.00 -1.93 10.78
C THR A 13 0.20 -0.81 11.79
N ASP A 14 0.66 -1.16 12.98
CA ASP A 14 0.69 -0.27 14.13
C ASP A 14 1.87 0.71 14.05
N SER A 15 2.98 0.28 13.42
CA SER A 15 4.17 1.12 13.17
C SER A 15 4.34 1.53 11.72
N VAL A 16 5.22 2.51 11.49
CA VAL A 16 5.62 2.96 10.15
C VAL A 16 6.23 1.81 9.35
N GLY A 17 7.18 1.07 9.94
CA GLY A 17 7.82 -0.07 9.28
C GLY A 17 6.83 -1.16 8.90
N GLN A 18 5.87 -1.43 9.77
CA GLN A 18 4.80 -2.38 9.53
C GLN A 18 3.87 -1.95 8.38
N ARG A 19 3.51 -0.67 8.30
CA ARG A 19 2.72 -0.12 7.17
C ARG A 19 3.48 -0.19 5.85
N ILE A 20 4.77 0.12 5.85
CA ILE A 20 5.65 -0.04 4.68
C ILE A 20 5.63 -1.49 4.20
N ARG A 21 5.81 -2.44 5.12
CA ARG A 21 5.79 -3.88 4.81
C ARG A 21 4.45 -4.32 4.22
N ALA A 22 3.35 -3.92 4.85
CA ALA A 22 1.99 -4.27 4.41
C ALA A 22 1.72 -3.78 2.99
N LEU A 23 2.06 -2.51 2.71
CA LEU A 23 1.88 -1.91 1.38
C LEU A 23 2.80 -2.53 0.32
N ARG A 24 4.06 -2.84 0.66
CA ARG A 24 4.97 -3.53 -0.27
C ARG A 24 4.39 -4.89 -0.68
N LEU A 25 3.92 -5.67 0.29
CA LEU A 25 3.30 -6.98 0.04
C LEU A 25 2.00 -6.85 -0.77
N ALA A 26 1.18 -5.82 -0.51
CA ALA A 26 -0.03 -5.55 -1.28
C ALA A 26 0.27 -5.18 -2.74
N ASN A 27 1.44 -4.62 -3.01
CA ASN A 27 1.95 -4.35 -4.36
C ASN A 27 2.69 -5.57 -4.98
N ASN A 28 2.70 -6.72 -4.32
CA ASN A 28 3.40 -7.95 -4.75
C ASN A 28 4.92 -7.76 -4.97
N LEU A 29 5.54 -6.82 -4.26
CA LEU A 29 6.98 -6.57 -4.37
C LEU A 29 7.77 -7.38 -3.35
N THR A 30 8.89 -7.95 -3.76
CA THR A 30 9.95 -8.44 -2.86
C THR A 30 10.71 -7.28 -2.23
N GLN A 31 11.48 -7.54 -1.16
CA GLN A 31 12.34 -6.50 -0.56
C GLN A 31 13.42 -6.03 -1.55
N ASP A 32 13.93 -6.92 -2.40
CA ASP A 32 14.94 -6.62 -3.41
C ASP A 32 14.40 -5.71 -4.52
N GLU A 33 13.21 -6.01 -5.05
CA GLU A 33 12.55 -5.17 -6.05
C GLU A 33 12.20 -3.79 -5.49
N PHE A 34 11.70 -3.74 -4.25
CA PHE A 34 11.38 -2.48 -3.60
C PHE A 34 12.63 -1.64 -3.31
N ALA A 35 13.72 -2.29 -2.90
CA ALA A 35 15.02 -1.65 -2.72
C ALA A 35 15.55 -1.05 -4.04
N ALA A 36 15.44 -1.81 -5.14
CA ALA A 36 15.86 -1.35 -6.46
C ALA A 36 15.08 -0.10 -6.91
N GLN A 37 13.77 -0.07 -6.70
CA GLN A 37 12.93 1.11 -7.04
C GLN A 37 13.28 2.35 -6.21
N LEU A 38 13.74 2.16 -4.98
CA LEU A 38 14.12 3.25 -4.09
C LEU A 38 15.60 3.65 -4.20
N GLY A 39 16.44 2.85 -4.89
CA GLY A 39 17.87 3.06 -4.97
C GLY A 39 18.59 2.87 -3.63
N VAL A 40 18.16 1.88 -2.83
CA VAL A 40 18.75 1.55 -1.52
C VAL A 40 19.09 0.06 -1.43
N SER A 41 19.70 -0.38 -0.33
CA SER A 41 19.99 -1.80 -0.11
C SER A 41 18.74 -2.55 0.40
N ARG A 42 18.64 -3.85 0.06
CA ARG A 42 17.65 -4.77 0.63
C ARG A 42 17.69 -4.79 2.17
N SER A 43 18.89 -4.68 2.75
CA SER A 43 19.09 -4.59 4.20
C SER A 43 18.42 -3.35 4.80
N ALA A 44 18.48 -2.21 4.11
CA ALA A 44 17.79 -1.00 4.52
C ALA A 44 16.27 -1.22 4.57
N ILE A 45 15.69 -1.90 3.56
CA ILE A 45 14.27 -2.26 3.57
C ILE A 45 13.93 -3.16 4.77
N ALA A 46 14.73 -4.20 5.02
CA ALA A 46 14.49 -5.10 6.16
C ALA A 46 14.56 -4.37 7.50
N GLN A 47 15.50 -3.43 7.64
CA GLN A 47 15.63 -2.55 8.80
C GLN A 47 14.41 -1.64 8.96
N TRP A 48 13.97 -0.95 7.91
CA TRP A 48 12.79 -0.09 7.96
C TRP A 48 11.53 -0.86 8.30
N GLU A 49 11.31 -2.03 7.68
CA GLU A 49 10.13 -2.88 7.91
C GLU A 49 10.07 -3.51 9.30
N THR A 50 11.18 -3.49 10.04
CA THR A 50 11.27 -3.98 11.42
C THR A 50 11.46 -2.84 12.43
N ASP A 51 11.27 -1.58 11.99
CA ASP A 51 11.45 -0.36 12.78
C ASP A 51 12.88 -0.20 13.36
N ARG A 52 13.87 -0.87 12.75
CA ARG A 52 15.29 -0.86 13.14
C ARG A 52 16.12 0.04 12.21
N ALA A 53 15.82 1.33 12.09
CA ALA A 53 16.74 2.30 11.49
C ALA A 53 16.26 3.75 11.64
N GLY A 54 17.19 4.68 11.92
CA GLY A 54 16.91 6.11 12.08
C GLY A 54 16.65 6.89 10.78
N GLN A 55 16.95 6.31 9.61
CA GLN A 55 16.86 7.01 8.31
C GLN A 55 15.55 6.79 7.56
N VAL A 56 14.57 6.06 8.12
CA VAL A 56 13.30 5.85 7.42
C VAL A 56 12.62 7.18 7.10
N ARG A 57 12.72 8.16 8.02
CA ARG A 57 12.10 9.49 7.92
C ARG A 57 12.49 10.23 6.65
N GLU A 58 13.76 10.24 6.29
CA GLU A 58 14.29 10.90 5.08
C GLU A 58 13.82 10.19 3.78
N ASN A 59 13.41 8.93 3.88
CA ASN A 59 12.95 8.13 2.75
C ASN A 59 11.43 8.08 2.61
N LEU A 60 10.66 8.55 3.60
CA LEU A 60 9.21 8.38 3.64
C LEU A 60 8.48 8.99 2.43
N GLU A 61 8.93 10.14 1.91
CA GLU A 61 8.32 10.75 0.73
C GLU A 61 8.55 9.93 -0.54
N ARG A 62 9.73 9.29 -0.67
CA ARG A 62 10.04 8.43 -1.81
C ARG A 62 9.26 7.12 -1.72
N ILE A 63 9.20 6.56 -0.51
CA ILE A 63 8.43 5.37 -0.16
C ILE A 63 6.94 5.58 -0.46
N SER A 64 6.35 6.71 -0.07
CA SER A 64 4.93 7.00 -0.31
C SER A 64 4.59 7.04 -1.80
N LYS A 65 5.44 7.66 -2.61
CA LYS A 65 5.29 7.72 -4.07
C LYS A 65 5.35 6.34 -4.71
N VAL A 66 6.36 5.53 -4.36
CA VAL A 66 6.52 4.18 -4.92
C VAL A 66 5.36 3.26 -4.52
N LEU A 67 4.90 3.36 -3.27
CA LEU A 67 3.81 2.52 -2.77
C LEU A 67 2.40 3.07 -3.09
N GLY A 68 2.30 4.23 -3.74
CA GLY A 68 1.03 4.84 -4.14
C GLY A 68 0.15 5.23 -2.95
N THR A 69 0.74 5.70 -1.85
CA THR A 69 0.01 6.09 -0.62
C THR A 69 0.37 7.52 -0.18
N SER A 70 -0.33 8.04 0.83
CA SER A 70 0.00 9.34 1.41
C SER A 70 1.11 9.21 2.47
N LEU A 71 1.92 10.27 2.60
CA LEU A 71 2.90 10.37 3.67
C LEU A 71 2.22 10.31 5.05
N ALA A 72 1.05 10.95 5.18
CA ALA A 72 0.24 10.92 6.39
C ALA A 72 -0.11 9.47 6.80
N TYR A 73 -0.61 8.66 5.86
CA TYR A 73 -0.92 7.25 6.14
C TYR A 73 0.32 6.47 6.59
N LEU A 74 1.47 6.67 5.94
CA LEU A 74 2.70 5.98 6.37
C LEU A 74 3.09 6.36 7.81
N VAL A 75 2.94 7.64 8.19
CA VAL A 75 3.38 8.15 9.49
C VAL A 75 2.37 7.88 10.62
N SER A 76 1.10 8.23 10.44
CA SER A 76 0.08 8.14 11.49
C SER A 76 -0.82 6.91 11.37
N GLY A 77 -0.81 6.23 10.21
CA GLY A 77 -1.80 5.18 9.91
C GLY A 77 -3.17 5.75 9.58
N GLU A 78 -3.35 7.07 9.61
CA GLU A 78 -4.59 7.72 9.24
C GLU A 78 -4.72 7.67 7.72
N THR A 79 -5.61 6.81 7.24
CA THR A 79 -6.20 7.02 5.93
C THR A 79 -7.05 8.27 6.07
N GLY A 80 -6.69 9.36 5.38
CA GLY A 80 -7.59 10.51 5.23
C GLY A 80 -8.98 9.95 4.94
N SER A 81 -9.92 10.20 5.85
CA SER A 81 -11.15 9.42 5.89
C SER A 81 -11.86 9.64 4.56
N LEU A 82 -11.99 8.60 3.74
CA LEU A 82 -12.94 8.65 2.63
C LEU A 82 -14.31 8.85 3.28
N GLN A 83 -14.97 9.97 2.99
CA GLN A 83 -16.28 10.29 3.54
C GLN A 83 -17.31 10.34 2.42
N GLY A 84 -18.56 10.04 2.77
CA GLY A 84 -19.70 10.09 1.85
C GLY A 84 -19.47 9.28 0.57
N ASP A 85 -19.62 9.94 -0.56
CA ASP A 85 -19.60 9.32 -1.89
C ASP A 85 -18.25 8.71 -2.24
N GLU A 86 -17.13 9.21 -1.70
CA GLU A 86 -15.81 8.63 -1.94
C GLU A 86 -15.70 7.20 -1.36
N LEU A 87 -16.26 7.00 -0.16
CA LEU A 87 -16.30 5.69 0.47
C LEU A 87 -17.29 4.76 -0.22
N ALA A 88 -18.45 5.29 -0.63
CA ALA A 88 -19.42 4.53 -1.41
C ALA A 88 -18.84 4.05 -2.74
N LEU A 89 -18.14 4.93 -3.47
CA LEU A 89 -17.47 4.61 -4.72
C LEU A 89 -16.40 3.54 -4.53
N MET A 90 -15.57 3.66 -3.49
CA MET A 90 -14.54 2.67 -3.16
C MET A 90 -15.16 1.29 -2.83
N ARG A 91 -16.27 1.26 -2.10
CA ARG A 91 -17.00 0.02 -1.77
C ARG A 91 -17.58 -0.64 -3.02
N LEU A 92 -18.25 0.14 -3.87
CA LEU A 92 -18.80 -0.35 -5.13
C LEU A 92 -17.70 -0.88 -6.05
N TYR A 93 -16.61 -0.13 -6.21
CA TYR A 93 -15.46 -0.55 -7.02
C TYR A 93 -14.88 -1.90 -6.57
N ARG A 94 -14.75 -2.11 -5.26
CA ARG A 94 -14.25 -3.38 -4.70
C ARG A 94 -15.21 -4.54 -4.91
N ALA A 95 -16.52 -4.29 -4.88
CA ALA A 95 -17.56 -5.31 -5.08
C ALA A 95 -17.73 -5.74 -6.55
N CYS A 96 -17.34 -4.89 -7.50
CA CYS A 96 -17.43 -5.17 -8.93
C CYS A 96 -16.46 -6.27 -9.40
N ALA A 97 -16.86 -6.97 -10.47
CA ALA A 97 -15.98 -7.84 -11.24
C ALA A 97 -14.83 -7.04 -11.87
N PRO A 98 -13.65 -7.65 -12.13
CA PRO A 98 -12.50 -6.96 -12.72
C PRO A 98 -12.82 -6.19 -14.01
N GLU A 99 -13.71 -6.74 -14.84
CA GLU A 99 -14.13 -6.15 -16.11
C GLU A 99 -14.91 -4.84 -15.91
N ASP A 100 -15.80 -4.81 -14.92
CA ASP A 100 -16.65 -3.65 -14.59
C ASP A 100 -15.85 -2.50 -13.97
N ARG A 101 -14.81 -2.82 -13.19
CA ARG A 101 -13.88 -1.83 -12.63
C ARG A 101 -13.27 -0.97 -13.73
N GLN A 102 -12.94 -1.57 -14.85
CA GLN A 102 -12.32 -0.85 -15.97
C GLN A 102 -13.31 0.12 -16.64
N ILE A 103 -14.60 -0.24 -16.68
CA ILE A 103 -15.67 0.63 -17.17
C ILE A 103 -15.85 1.83 -16.23
N LEU A 104 -15.92 1.60 -14.92
CA LEU A 104 -16.02 2.66 -13.91
C LEU A 104 -14.88 3.67 -14.04
N LEU A 105 -13.64 3.18 -14.18
CA LEU A 105 -12.47 4.05 -14.33
C LEU A 105 -12.48 4.85 -15.65
N ARG A 106 -12.92 4.26 -16.76
CA ARG A 106 -13.05 4.98 -18.05
C ARG A 106 -14.08 6.10 -17.95
N THR A 107 -15.23 5.81 -17.34
CA THR A 107 -16.30 6.79 -17.15
C THR A 107 -15.85 7.92 -16.24
N ALA A 108 -15.24 7.62 -15.10
CA ALA A 108 -14.69 8.63 -14.20
C ALA A 108 -13.66 9.54 -14.91
N LYS A 109 -12.76 8.96 -15.72
CA LYS A 109 -11.79 9.73 -16.52
C LYS A 109 -12.45 10.64 -17.56
N ARG A 110 -13.56 10.23 -18.17
CA ARG A 110 -14.33 11.05 -19.11
C ARG A 110 -14.95 12.24 -18.40
N LEU A 111 -15.60 12.01 -17.26
CA LEU A 111 -16.26 13.04 -16.46
C LEU A 111 -15.27 14.04 -15.84
N ALA A 112 -14.08 13.59 -15.45
CA ALA A 112 -13.06 14.48 -14.90
C ALA A 112 -12.40 15.41 -15.94
N ARG A 113 -12.64 15.18 -17.24
CA ARG A 113 -12.10 15.97 -18.36
C ARG A 113 -13.15 16.91 -18.98
N SER A 114 -14.40 16.84 -18.55
CA SER A 114 -15.51 17.71 -18.96
C SER A 114 -15.72 18.81 -17.94
#